data_AF-A0A0C2YN80-F1
#
_entry.id   AF-A0A0C2YN80-F1
#
_cell.length_a   1.000
_cell.length_b   1.000
_cell.length_c   1.000
_cell.angle_alpha   90.00
_cell.angle_beta   90.00
_cell.angle_gamma   90.00
#
_symmetry.space_group_name_H-M   'P 1'
#
loop_
_entity.id
_entity.type
_entity.pdbx_description
1 polymer ?
#
loop_
_entity_poly.entity_id
_entity_poly.type
_entity_poly.pdbx_seq_one_letter_code
_entity_poly.pdbx_strand_id
1 'polypeptide(L)'
;VMGLSIRHLGECFQHSNSTISNRYFKKMLVIFSSPSIYTKYVQLPHANELVHPSIRDNPKYYPFFKDAIGAIDRTHIACTPAAAERDTARNRK
;
A
#
# COMPACT_ATOMS: atom_id res chain seq x y z
N VAL A 1 6.51 2.06 -5.66
CA VAL A 1 6.34 1.48 -7.02
C VAL A 1 6.54 2.61 -8.02
N MET A 2 7.59 2.56 -8.83
CA MET A 2 7.75 3.48 -9.96
C MET A 2 6.48 3.36 -10.82
N GLY A 3 5.76 4.46 -11.03
CA GLY A 3 4.46 4.51 -11.72
C GLY A 3 4.56 4.25 -13.23
N LEU A 4 5.40 3.32 -13.67
CA LEU A 4 5.60 2.98 -15.06
C LEU A 4 4.46 2.09 -15.58
N SER A 5 4.05 2.34 -16.82
CA SER A 5 3.09 1.49 -17.52
C SER A 5 3.70 0.13 -17.84
N ILE A 6 2.86 -0.90 -18.00
CA ILE A 6 3.33 -2.23 -18.40
C ILE A 6 4.07 -2.22 -19.76
N ARG A 7 3.73 -1.27 -20.64
CA ARG A 7 4.38 -1.09 -21.95
C ARG A 7 5.83 -0.64 -21.78
N HIS A 8 6.08 0.35 -20.93
CA HIS A 8 7.44 0.80 -20.60
C HIS A 8 8.25 -0.32 -19.94
N LEU A 9 7.63 -1.13 -19.08
CA LEU A 9 8.30 -2.29 -18.50
C LEU A 9 8.64 -3.34 -19.58
N GLY A 10 7.74 -3.55 -20.55
CA GLY A 10 7.98 -4.42 -21.71
C GLY A 10 9.23 -4.02 -22.49
N GLU A 11 9.35 -2.73 -22.79
CA GLU A 11 10.51 -2.16 -23.48
C GLU A 11 11.79 -2.24 -22.63
N CYS A 12 11.71 -1.95 -21.34
CA CYS A 12 12.86 -1.99 -20.44
C CYS A 12 13.42 -3.40 -20.24
N PHE A 13 12.54 -4.38 -20.03
CA PHE A 13 12.92 -5.77 -19.78
C PHE A 13 13.00 -6.63 -21.04
N GLN A 14 12.69 -6.07 -22.22
CA GLN A 14 12.68 -6.77 -23.50
C GLN A 14 11.84 -8.07 -23.46
N HIS A 15 10.69 -7.97 -22.80
CA HIS A 15 9.76 -9.09 -22.60
C HIS A 15 8.33 -8.68 -22.94
N SER A 16 7.50 -9.65 -23.31
CA SER A 16 6.09 -9.37 -23.58
C SER A 16 5.39 -8.88 -22.31
N ASN A 17 4.43 -7.96 -22.50
CA ASN A 17 3.58 -7.45 -21.42
C ASN A 17 2.88 -8.58 -20.65
N SER A 18 2.50 -9.66 -21.35
CA SER A 18 1.89 -10.84 -20.74
C SER A 18 2.86 -11.59 -19.82
N THR A 19 4.12 -11.73 -20.22
CA THR A 19 5.15 -12.38 -19.39
C THR A 19 5.43 -11.57 -18.13
N ILE A 20 5.60 -10.25 -18.28
CA ILE A 20 5.85 -9.35 -17.15
C ILE A 20 4.69 -9.38 -16.17
N SER A 21 3.46 -9.20 -16.65
CA SER A 21 2.25 -9.19 -15.80
C SER A 21 1.93 -10.56 -15.21
N ASN A 22 1.77 -11.57 -16.07
CA ASN A 22 1.17 -12.84 -15.69
C ASN A 22 2.17 -13.80 -15.04
N ARG A 23 3.45 -13.76 -15.43
CA ARG A 23 4.47 -14.67 -14.90
C ARG A 23 5.27 -14.06 -13.76
N TYR A 24 5.75 -12.83 -13.91
CA TYR A 24 6.69 -12.26 -12.93
C TYR A 24 6.00 -11.42 -11.86
N PHE A 25 5.19 -10.44 -12.25
CA PHE A 25 4.53 -9.55 -11.29
C PHE A 25 3.65 -10.34 -10.31
N LYS A 26 2.80 -11.25 -10.81
CA LYS A 26 1.97 -12.11 -9.95
C LYS A 26 2.80 -12.96 -8.98
N LYS A 27 3.89 -13.57 -9.44
CA LYS A 27 4.75 -14.39 -8.57
C LYS A 27 5.41 -13.55 -7.48
N MET A 28 5.95 -12.39 -7.85
CA MET A 28 6.56 -11.48 -6.88
C MET A 28 5.53 -11.00 -5.87
N LEU A 29 4.33 -10.64 -6.30
CA LEU A 29 3.23 -10.26 -5.41
C LEU A 29 2.93 -11.35 -4.38
N VAL A 30 2.83 -12.62 -4.81
CA VAL A 30 2.60 -13.75 -3.91
C VAL A 30 3.76 -13.93 -2.92
N ILE A 31 5.01 -13.82 -3.39
CA ILE A 31 6.20 -13.96 -2.52
C ILE A 31 6.21 -12.85 -1.46
N PHE A 32 6.04 -11.58 -1.84
CA PHE A 32 6.08 -10.46 -0.90
C PHE A 32 4.87 -10.42 0.03
N SER A 33 3.73 -10.97 -0.39
CA SER A 33 2.54 -11.11 0.45
C SER A 33 2.55 -12.37 1.31
N SER A 34 3.55 -13.25 1.15
CA SER A 34 3.66 -14.45 1.96
C SER A 34 3.93 -14.09 3.42
N PRO A 35 3.38 -14.84 4.41
CA PRO A 35 3.56 -14.51 5.83
C PRO A 35 5.02 -14.42 6.27
N SER A 36 5.90 -15.25 5.71
CA SER A 36 7.32 -15.27 6.07
C SER A 36 8.06 -14.00 5.69
N ILE A 37 7.70 -13.37 4.56
CA ILE A 37 8.25 -12.09 4.13
C ILE A 37 7.49 -10.95 4.81
N TYR A 38 6.17 -10.96 4.69
CA TYR A 38 5.32 -9.85 5.15
C TYR A 38 5.50 -9.59 6.64
N THR A 39 5.36 -10.59 7.50
CA THR A 39 5.47 -10.42 8.96
C THR A 39 6.90 -10.06 9.40
N LYS A 40 7.92 -10.47 8.64
CA LYS A 40 9.32 -10.19 8.98
C LYS A 40 9.74 -8.77 8.65
N TYR A 41 9.25 -8.24 7.52
CA TYR A 41 9.75 -6.97 6.96
C TYR A 41 8.73 -5.83 7.00
N VAL A 42 7.43 -6.12 7.12
CA VAL A 42 6.37 -5.11 7.26
C VAL A 42 6.00 -5.00 8.73
N GLN A 43 6.35 -3.87 9.32
CA GLN A 43 5.94 -3.52 10.68
C GLN A 43 4.89 -2.42 10.61
N LEU A 44 3.71 -2.70 11.16
CA LEU A 44 2.70 -1.68 11.34
C LEU A 44 3.06 -0.84 12.56
N PRO A 45 2.88 0.49 12.49
CA PRO A 45 3.07 1.35 13.65
C PRO A 45 2.08 0.99 14.76
N HIS A 46 2.49 1.20 16.00
CA HIS A 46 1.64 0.90 17.15
C HIS A 46 0.47 1.90 17.22
N ALA A 47 -0.68 1.50 17.76
CA ALA A 47 -1.85 2.38 17.87
C ALA A 47 -1.60 3.68 18.67
N ASN A 48 -0.58 3.66 19.55
CA ASN A 48 -0.17 4.81 20.36
C ASN A 48 1.03 5.57 19.78
N GLU A 49 1.51 5.18 18.60
CA GLU A 49 2.64 5.82 17.95
C GLU A 49 2.21 7.19 17.40
N LEU A 50 3.02 8.21 17.69
CA LEU A 50 2.73 9.56 17.23
C LEU A 50 2.87 9.65 15.71
N VAL A 51 2.00 10.44 15.08
CA VAL A 51 2.07 10.71 13.65
C VAL A 51 3.44 11.27 13.28
N HIS A 52 3.97 10.81 12.15
CA HIS A 52 5.30 11.17 11.68
C HIS A 52 5.54 12.71 11.70
N PRO A 53 6.74 13.19 12.09
CA PRO A 53 7.03 14.61 12.24
C PRO A 53 6.69 15.46 11.01
N SER A 54 6.87 14.92 9.79
CA SER A 54 6.52 15.64 8.55
C SER A 54 5.03 16.01 8.41
N ILE A 55 4.14 15.29 9.11
CA ILE A 55 2.72 15.58 9.19
C ILE A 55 2.43 16.42 10.43
N ARG A 56 2.98 16.02 11.59
CA ARG A 56 2.78 16.70 12.88
C ARG A 56 3.21 18.16 12.85
N ASP A 57 4.36 18.42 12.27
CA ASP A 57 4.99 19.74 12.29
C ASP A 57 4.50 20.61 11.12
N ASN A 58 3.62 20.08 10.26
CA ASN A 58 3.03 20.81 9.15
C ASN A 58 1.60 21.27 9.50
N PRO A 59 1.37 22.58 9.71
CA PRO A 59 0.06 23.10 10.12
C PRO A 59 -1.05 22.90 9.07
N LYS A 60 -0.69 22.67 7.81
CA LYS A 60 -1.67 22.34 6.75
C LYS A 60 -2.13 20.88 6.83
N TYR A 61 -1.25 19.97 7.24
CA TYR A 61 -1.55 18.53 7.26
C TYR A 61 -2.08 18.06 8.61
N TYR A 62 -1.51 18.57 9.69
CA TYR A 62 -1.83 18.13 11.04
C TYR A 62 -3.33 18.13 11.38
N PRO A 63 -4.13 19.17 11.05
CA PRO A 63 -5.56 19.17 11.36
C PRO A 63 -6.34 17.99 10.75
N PHE A 64 -5.89 17.47 9.61
CA PHE A 64 -6.56 16.41 8.87
C PHE A 64 -5.99 15.02 9.17
N PHE A 65 -4.73 14.93 9.61
CA PHE A 65 -3.99 13.68 9.75
C PHE A 65 -3.43 13.46 11.17
N LYS A 66 -3.87 14.21 12.18
CA LYS A 66 -3.42 14.07 13.58
C LYS A 66 -3.63 12.67 14.18
N ASP A 67 -4.59 11.91 13.66
CA ASP A 67 -4.91 10.55 14.09
C ASP A 67 -4.52 9.51 13.01
N ALA A 68 -3.68 9.90 12.04
CA ALA A 68 -3.26 9.01 10.96
C ALA A 68 -2.21 8.03 11.45
N ILE A 69 -2.59 6.76 11.58
CA ILE A 69 -1.70 5.66 11.95
C ILE A 69 -0.85 5.21 10.75
N GLY A 70 -1.16 5.64 9.52
CA GLY A 70 -0.35 5.36 8.34
C GLY A 70 -1.04 5.76 7.04
N ALA A 71 -0.26 5.97 5.98
CA ALA A 71 -0.80 6.19 4.65
C ALA A 71 -1.26 4.86 4.04
N ILE A 72 -2.57 4.66 3.93
CA ILE A 72 -3.17 3.57 3.15
C ILE A 72 -3.14 3.96 1.67
N ASP A 73 -1.96 4.20 1.09
CA ASP A 73 -1.87 4.33 -0.36
C ASP A 73 -1.01 3.21 -0.94
N ARG A 74 -1.73 2.26 -1.56
CA ARG A 74 -1.29 1.13 -2.39
C ARG A 74 -0.89 -0.17 -1.70
N THR A 75 -1.66 -0.62 -0.72
CA THR A 75 -1.73 -2.06 -0.48
C THR A 75 -3.15 -2.45 -0.13
N HIS A 76 -3.78 -3.25 -0.99
CA HIS A 76 -4.99 -4.00 -0.67
C HIS A 76 -4.66 -5.04 0.41
N ILE A 77 -4.39 -4.59 1.63
CA ILE A 77 -4.61 -5.43 2.80
C ILE A 77 -6.13 -5.59 2.87
N ALA A 78 -6.60 -6.81 3.15
CA ALA A 78 -8.01 -7.07 3.39
C ALA A 78 -8.46 -6.35 4.67
N CYS A 79 -8.71 -5.05 4.56
CA CYS A 79 -9.31 -4.25 5.62
C CYS A 79 -10.82 -4.41 5.49
N THR A 80 -11.40 -5.19 6.39
CA THR A 80 -12.85 -5.23 6.57
C THR A 80 -13.16 -4.34 7.76
N PRO A 81 -13.59 -3.08 7.57
CA PRO A 81 -13.96 -2.23 8.69
C PRO A 81 -15.11 -2.87 9.47
N ALA A 82 -15.16 -2.54 10.77
CA ALA A 82 -16.23 -2.97 11.65
C ALA A 82 -17.59 -2.56 11.07
N ALA A 83 -18.64 -3.34 11.36
CA ALA A 83 -19.94 -3.15 10.72
C ALA A 83 -20.48 -1.71 10.83
N ALA A 84 -20.23 -1.05 11.96
CA ALA A 84 -20.65 0.33 12.23
C ALA A 84 -19.91 1.40 11.40
N GLU A 85 -18.72 1.11 10.88
CA GLU A 85 -17.85 2.07 10.19
C GLU A 85 -17.87 1.91 8.66
N ARG A 86 -18.60 0.90 8.16
CA ARG A 86 -18.67 0.56 6.73
C ARG A 86 -19.27 1.67 5.88
N ASP A 87 -20.30 2.35 6.39
CA ASP A 87 -20.99 3.41 5.65
C ASP A 87 -20.11 4.65 5.44
N THR A 88 -19.16 4.87 6.35
CA THR A 88 -18.18 5.97 6.27
C THR A 88 -16.95 5.61 5.45
N ALA A 89 -16.67 4.31 5.30
CA ALA A 89 -15.55 3.82 4.50
C ALA A 89 -15.86 3.97 3.01
N ARG A 90 -15.06 4.78 2.31
CA ARG A 90 -15.18 4.92 0.85
C ARG A 90 -14.64 3.66 0.17
N ASN A 91 -15.55 2.79 -0.25
CA ASN A 91 -15.20 1.66 -1.11
C ASN A 91 -14.82 2.22 -2.50
N ARG A 92 -13.52 2.25 -2.79
CA ARG A 92 -13.02 2.69 -4.10
C ARG A 92 -13.15 1.49 -5.04
N LYS A 93 -14.22 1.49 -5.83
CA LYS A 93 -14.39 0.54 -6.94
C LYS A 93 -13.33 0.78 -8.01
#